data_AF-A0A6C0IUA6-F1
#
_entry.id   AF-A0A6C0IUA6-F1
#
_cell.length_a   1.000
_cell.length_b   1.000
_cell.length_c   1.000
_cell.angle_alpha   90.00
_cell.angle_beta   90.00
_cell.angle_gamma   90.00
#
_symmetry.space_group_name_H-M   'P 1'
#
loop_
_entity.id
_entity.type
_entity.pdbx_description
1 polymer ?
#
loop_
_entity_poly.entity_id
_entity_poly.type
_entity_poly.pdbx_seq_one_letter_code
_entity_poly.pdbx_strand_id
1 'polypeptide(L)'
;MIINSKDYFNENIKVRKTYKIKVVDNNSDQDKMISYFEYFINFKNKYKIVCLDFEFNSSPTGKKIALFQINLESDLNEAMIYLFYPPDLNTKQLDILIKLLTKEDIKKVLHGAESLDIPYLFKNIFTTHKLRTSFCNNLFDTRYLCEYYHLENNIDNKCKIYSILREMKVINDTQLNMLIKNDEEMGPIYLIDIDVNKLNEPSSKNTMLYCVFDVLYLARLLEKFPNKDTYTKLIPELTCFNYIDKYENIFTVPFSELVGGVNNFYLKLNNGSHIKLIDIYEMYYNVVDDKDKILSKLMKINYFKKFIGTFIKFVIYKTILKKYIIWENNKNVTNILKEFNRLEIQFSKINLSKHFEQFFKVLRSNLKETILENNYM
;
A
#
# COMPACT_ATOMS: atom_id res chain seq x y z
N MET A 1 18.60 -21.91 9.79
CA MET A 1 19.50 -21.71 8.61
C MET A 1 20.21 -20.38 8.73
N ILE A 2 21.39 -20.21 8.13
CA ILE A 2 22.12 -18.92 8.10
C ILE A 2 22.45 -18.58 6.65
N ILE A 3 22.13 -17.35 6.24
CA ILE A 3 22.42 -16.80 4.92
C ILE A 3 23.32 -15.56 5.06
N ASN A 4 24.31 -15.40 4.19
CA ASN A 4 25.15 -14.20 4.13
C ASN A 4 24.77 -13.32 2.95
N SER A 5 24.69 -12.00 3.16
CA SER A 5 24.29 -11.05 2.12
C SER A 5 25.14 -11.13 0.84
N LYS A 6 26.44 -11.44 0.95
CA LYS A 6 27.35 -11.54 -0.20
C LYS A 6 26.89 -12.55 -1.26
N ASP A 7 26.15 -13.59 -0.87
CA ASP A 7 25.78 -14.68 -1.75
C ASP A 7 24.43 -14.39 -2.46
N TYR A 8 23.58 -13.56 -1.84
CA TYR A 8 22.19 -13.34 -2.26
C TYR A 8 21.93 -11.95 -2.84
N PHE A 9 22.83 -10.99 -2.64
CA PHE A 9 22.67 -9.63 -3.15
C PHE A 9 23.72 -9.34 -4.23
N ASN A 10 23.42 -8.35 -5.06
CA ASN A 10 24.39 -7.80 -6.01
C ASN A 10 25.62 -7.29 -5.25
N GLU A 11 26.82 -7.55 -5.74
CA GLU A 11 28.11 -7.14 -5.15
C GLU A 11 28.21 -5.63 -4.87
N ASN A 12 27.43 -4.82 -5.61
CA ASN A 12 27.36 -3.37 -5.43
C ASN A 12 26.54 -2.95 -4.19
N ILE A 13 25.81 -3.87 -3.57
CA ILE A 13 25.11 -3.65 -2.29
C ILE A 13 26.14 -3.77 -1.17
N LYS A 14 26.57 -2.63 -0.62
CA LYS A 14 27.60 -2.53 0.43
C LYS A 14 27.16 -3.06 1.81
N VAL A 15 26.13 -3.91 1.87
CA VAL A 15 25.59 -4.43 3.12
C VAL A 15 26.25 -5.77 3.43
N ARG A 16 26.93 -5.83 4.59
CA ARG A 16 27.50 -7.07 5.14
C ARG A 16 26.64 -7.52 6.30
N LYS A 17 25.63 -8.34 6.00
CA LYS A 17 24.64 -8.79 6.97
C LYS A 17 24.49 -10.30 6.92
N THR A 18 24.37 -10.90 8.09
CA THR A 18 24.08 -12.32 8.28
C THR A 18 22.63 -12.46 8.70
N TYR A 19 21.86 -13.19 7.91
CA TYR A 19 20.44 -13.47 8.13
C TYR A 19 20.31 -14.84 8.79
N LYS A 20 19.83 -14.85 10.04
CA LYS A 20 19.49 -16.06 10.77
C LYS A 20 18.02 -16.35 10.54
N ILE A 21 17.73 -17.52 9.97
CA ILE A 21 16.38 -17.94 9.59
C ILE A 21 15.91 -19.01 10.54
N LYS A 22 14.72 -18.82 11.08
CA LYS A 22 14.09 -19.72 12.03
C LYS A 22 12.63 -19.99 11.64
N VAL A 23 12.35 -21.24 11.31
CA VAL A 23 10.98 -21.79 11.32
C VAL A 23 10.57 -21.98 12.78
N VAL A 24 9.40 -21.49 13.13
CA VAL A 24 8.83 -21.52 14.49
C VAL A 24 7.66 -22.50 14.48
N ASP A 25 7.96 -23.74 14.84
CA ASP A 25 7.06 -24.90 14.79
C ASP A 25 6.71 -25.48 16.18
N ASN A 26 7.13 -24.78 17.25
CA ASN A 26 6.85 -25.20 18.62
C ASN A 26 6.84 -24.02 19.59
N ASN A 27 6.28 -24.22 20.79
CA ASN A 27 6.13 -23.19 21.81
C ASN A 27 7.47 -22.58 22.28
N SER A 28 8.54 -23.39 22.39
CA SER A 28 9.84 -22.87 22.81
C SER A 28 10.40 -21.87 21.81
N ASP A 29 10.20 -22.13 20.53
CA ASP A 29 10.63 -21.24 19.46
C ASP A 29 9.74 -20.00 19.37
N GLN A 30 8.44 -20.12 19.63
CA GLN A 30 7.54 -18.97 19.76
C GLN A 30 8.00 -18.03 20.87
N ASP A 31 8.31 -18.55 22.06
CA ASP A 31 8.75 -17.74 23.19
C ASP A 31 10.07 -17.02 22.90
N LYS A 32 11.02 -17.68 22.21
CA LYS A 32 12.27 -17.06 21.77
C LYS A 32 12.04 -15.98 20.72
N MET A 33 11.18 -16.23 19.74
CA MET A 33 10.80 -15.25 18.71
C MET A 33 10.17 -14.01 19.36
N ILE A 34 9.23 -14.22 20.26
CA ILE A 34 8.52 -13.14 20.96
C ILE A 34 9.47 -12.34 21.85
N SER A 35 10.38 -13.01 22.58
CA SER A 35 11.44 -12.35 23.34
C SER A 35 12.33 -11.48 22.44
N TYR A 36 12.64 -11.96 21.22
CA TYR A 36 13.40 -11.18 20.24
C TYR A 36 12.61 -9.98 19.72
N PHE A 37 11.29 -10.11 19.49
CA PHE A 37 10.43 -8.98 19.12
C PHE A 37 10.43 -7.91 20.22
N GLU A 38 10.30 -8.29 21.49
CA GLU A 38 10.38 -7.36 22.62
C GLU A 38 11.73 -6.65 22.68
N TYR A 39 12.83 -7.39 22.52
CA TYR A 39 14.16 -6.81 22.42
C TYR A 39 14.24 -5.80 21.26
N PHE A 40 13.79 -6.17 20.06
CA PHE A 40 13.87 -5.34 18.87
C PHE A 40 13.04 -4.05 18.98
N ILE A 41 11.86 -4.13 19.62
CA ILE A 41 11.02 -2.95 19.91
C ILE A 41 11.76 -1.96 20.80
N ASN A 42 12.40 -2.46 21.86
CA ASN A 42 12.98 -1.63 22.92
C ASN A 42 14.43 -1.20 22.63
N PHE A 43 15.13 -1.89 21.73
CA PHE A 43 16.49 -1.57 21.35
C PHE A 43 16.55 -0.19 20.67
N LYS A 44 17.44 0.66 21.20
CA LYS A 44 17.67 2.01 20.69
C LYS A 44 18.52 1.95 19.42
N ASN A 45 17.85 2.04 18.27
CA ASN A 45 18.50 2.13 16.97
C ASN A 45 17.74 3.13 16.11
N LYS A 46 18.47 3.92 15.30
CA LYS A 46 17.87 4.91 14.39
C LYS A 46 17.25 4.25 13.15
N TYR A 47 17.71 3.06 12.79
CA TYR A 47 17.25 2.29 11.67
C TYR A 47 16.69 0.96 12.16
N LYS A 48 15.36 0.84 12.08
CA LYS A 48 14.63 -0.42 12.28
C LYS A 48 13.67 -0.60 11.13
N ILE A 49 13.74 -1.77 10.52
CA ILE A 49 12.88 -2.16 9.40
C ILE A 49 12.38 -3.58 9.63
N VAL A 50 11.10 -3.78 9.36
CA VAL A 50 10.48 -5.10 9.31
C VAL A 50 9.89 -5.30 7.92
N CYS A 51 10.30 -6.38 7.26
CA CYS A 51 9.75 -6.78 5.97
C CYS A 51 8.79 -7.93 6.20
N LEU A 52 7.62 -7.87 5.59
CA LEU A 52 6.49 -8.75 5.86
C LEU A 52 6.03 -9.39 4.56
N ASP A 53 5.63 -10.66 4.63
CA ASP A 53 4.93 -11.37 3.57
C ASP A 53 4.11 -12.52 4.18
N PHE A 54 3.15 -13.06 3.44
CA PHE A 54 2.21 -14.06 3.92
C PHE A 54 1.89 -15.10 2.86
N GLU A 55 1.77 -16.36 3.28
CA GLU A 55 1.29 -17.44 2.40
C GLU A 55 -0.10 -17.92 2.78
N PHE A 56 -0.86 -18.31 1.75
CA PHE A 56 -2.24 -18.74 1.92
C PHE A 56 -2.56 -20.04 1.16
N ASN A 57 -2.95 -21.06 1.91
CA ASN A 57 -3.43 -22.31 1.34
C ASN A 57 -4.84 -22.14 0.77
N SER A 58 -5.14 -22.90 -0.29
CA SER A 58 -6.48 -22.99 -0.86
C SER A 58 -7.37 -23.85 0.03
N SER A 59 -8.59 -23.39 0.32
CA SER A 59 -9.59 -24.13 1.09
C SER A 59 -10.99 -23.99 0.45
N PRO A 60 -11.94 -24.92 0.66
CA PRO A 60 -13.29 -24.80 0.10
C PRO A 60 -14.02 -23.50 0.49
N THR A 61 -13.66 -22.91 1.63
CA THR A 61 -14.23 -21.65 2.13
C THR A 61 -13.44 -20.40 1.72
N GLY A 62 -12.48 -20.53 0.80
CA GLY A 62 -11.57 -19.45 0.37
C GLY A 62 -10.13 -19.66 0.83
N LYS A 63 -9.32 -18.62 0.70
CA LYS A 63 -7.90 -18.64 1.12
C LYS A 63 -7.79 -18.62 2.64
N LYS A 64 -6.94 -19.47 3.21
CA LYS A 64 -6.61 -19.51 4.64
C LYS A 64 -5.14 -19.20 4.83
N ILE A 65 -4.81 -18.38 5.83
CA ILE A 65 -3.43 -18.10 6.18
C ILE A 65 -2.71 -19.41 6.49
N ALA A 66 -1.47 -19.54 6.04
CA ALA A 66 -0.63 -20.73 6.24
C ALA A 66 0.73 -20.33 6.83
N LEU A 67 1.26 -19.17 6.45
CA LEU A 67 2.56 -18.69 6.93
C LEU A 67 2.56 -17.17 7.06
N PHE A 68 3.29 -16.67 8.06
CA PHE A 68 3.73 -15.29 8.15
C PHE A 68 5.26 -15.26 8.17
N GLN A 69 5.83 -14.58 7.18
CA GLN A 69 7.24 -14.30 7.04
C GLN A 69 7.54 -12.89 7.57
N ILE A 70 8.52 -12.79 8.47
CA ILE A 70 8.97 -11.50 9.00
C ILE A 70 10.49 -11.43 9.05
N ASN A 71 11.08 -10.45 8.37
CA ASN A 71 12.50 -10.13 8.42
C ASN A 71 12.72 -8.85 9.24
N LEU A 72 13.44 -8.95 10.36
CA LEU A 72 13.77 -7.82 11.24
C LEU A 72 15.22 -7.41 11.04
N GLU A 73 15.43 -6.20 10.50
CA GLU A 73 16.77 -5.64 10.32
C GLU A 73 16.95 -4.32 11.08
N SER A 74 18.18 -4.10 11.53
CA SER A 74 18.66 -2.81 12.03
C SER A 74 20.03 -2.48 11.42
N ASP A 75 20.69 -1.42 11.89
CA ASP A 75 22.08 -1.12 11.52
C ASP A 75 23.10 -2.19 11.97
N LEU A 76 22.67 -3.18 12.76
CA LEU A 76 23.52 -4.30 13.17
C LEU A 76 23.80 -5.25 12.00
N ASN A 77 24.94 -5.96 12.04
CA ASN A 77 25.31 -6.94 11.02
C ASN A 77 24.50 -8.24 11.07
N GLU A 78 23.60 -8.38 12.04
CA GLU A 78 22.70 -9.54 12.14
C GLU A 78 21.25 -9.11 11.85
N ALA A 79 20.52 -9.99 11.19
CA ALA A 79 19.08 -9.91 11.01
C ALA A 79 18.43 -11.27 11.30
N MET A 80 17.17 -11.22 11.70
CA MET A 80 16.38 -12.41 12.01
C MET A 80 15.22 -12.50 11.05
N ILE A 81 15.06 -13.65 10.41
CA ILE A 81 13.88 -13.99 9.62
C ILE A 81 13.14 -15.11 10.34
N TYR A 82 11.87 -14.87 10.65
CA TYR A 82 10.98 -15.86 11.25
C TYR A 82 9.91 -16.28 10.25
N LEU A 83 9.67 -17.58 10.21
CA LEU A 83 8.60 -18.22 9.44
C LEU A 83 7.70 -18.93 10.45
N PHE A 84 6.48 -18.44 10.65
CA PHE A 84 5.59 -18.94 11.71
C PHE A 84 4.13 -18.92 11.28
N TYR A 85 3.29 -19.74 11.93
CA TYR A 85 1.85 -19.73 11.71
C TYR A 85 1.19 -18.77 12.72
N PRO A 86 0.65 -17.61 12.29
CA PRO A 86 0.19 -16.59 13.23
C PRO A 86 -0.92 -17.04 14.21
N PRO A 87 -1.87 -17.92 13.84
CA PRO A 87 -2.88 -18.42 14.77
C PRO A 87 -2.35 -19.26 15.93
N ASP A 88 -1.10 -19.74 15.88
CA ASP A 88 -0.50 -20.44 17.02
C ASP A 88 -0.08 -19.50 18.15
N LEU A 89 -0.04 -18.18 17.89
CA LEU A 89 0.27 -17.20 18.93
C LEU A 89 -0.90 -17.06 19.90
N ASN A 90 -0.59 -17.14 21.20
CA ASN A 90 -1.56 -16.77 22.22
C ASN A 90 -1.75 -15.23 22.27
N THR A 91 -2.77 -14.77 23.01
CA THR A 91 -3.12 -13.35 23.09
C THR A 91 -1.95 -12.44 23.49
N LYS A 92 -1.12 -12.84 24.47
CA LYS A 92 0.03 -12.02 24.91
C LYS A 92 1.11 -11.91 23.84
N GLN A 93 1.38 -13.03 23.15
CA GLN A 93 2.34 -13.07 22.05
C GLN A 93 1.84 -12.23 20.86
N LEU A 94 0.54 -12.31 20.55
CA LEU A 94 -0.10 -11.48 19.54
C LEU A 94 -0.03 -9.98 19.88
N ASP A 95 -0.23 -9.60 21.14
CA ASP A 95 -0.08 -8.20 21.58
C ASP A 95 1.33 -7.65 21.35
N ILE A 96 2.36 -8.48 21.55
CA ILE A 96 3.76 -8.12 21.27
C ILE A 96 3.99 -7.95 19.77
N LEU A 97 3.44 -8.84 18.95
CA LEU A 97 3.48 -8.70 17.49
C LEU A 97 2.76 -7.42 17.04
N ILE A 98 1.58 -7.12 17.57
CA ILE A 98 0.86 -5.87 17.29
C ILE A 98 1.73 -4.67 17.69
N LYS A 99 2.35 -4.70 18.87
CA LYS A 99 3.24 -3.64 19.35
C LYS A 99 4.45 -3.44 18.44
N LEU A 100 5.03 -4.52 17.92
CA LEU A 100 6.13 -4.47 16.94
C LEU A 100 5.67 -3.75 15.66
N LEU A 101 4.53 -4.15 15.10
CA LEU A 101 4.07 -3.68 13.80
C LEU A 101 3.41 -2.29 13.84
N THR A 102 3.00 -1.82 15.01
CA THR A 102 2.39 -0.49 15.21
C THR A 102 3.37 0.55 15.75
N LYS A 103 4.63 0.18 15.97
CA LYS A 103 5.67 1.09 16.45
C LYS A 103 6.08 2.08 15.36
N GLU A 104 6.00 3.38 15.64
CA GLU A 104 6.20 4.45 14.64
C GLU A 104 7.65 4.53 14.10
N ASP A 105 8.66 4.30 14.95
CA ASP A 105 10.08 4.34 14.56
C ASP A 105 10.54 3.10 13.79
N ILE A 106 9.67 2.11 13.57
CA ILE A 106 9.94 0.93 12.78
C ILE A 106 9.32 1.11 11.40
N LYS A 107 10.12 1.01 10.33
CA LYS A 107 9.64 0.96 8.96
C LYS A 107 9.04 -0.40 8.68
N LYS A 108 7.86 -0.46 8.06
CA LYS A 108 7.24 -1.71 7.59
C LYS A 108 7.30 -1.75 6.08
N VAL A 109 7.71 -2.89 5.51
CA VAL A 109 7.80 -3.05 4.06
C VAL A 109 7.07 -4.30 3.62
N LEU A 110 6.22 -4.13 2.61
CA LEU A 110 5.46 -5.17 1.93
C LEU A 110 5.65 -5.00 0.40
N HIS A 111 5.18 -5.98 -0.37
CA HIS A 111 5.12 -5.89 -1.82
C HIS A 111 3.79 -6.42 -2.37
N GLY A 112 2.89 -5.53 -2.78
CA GLY A 112 1.61 -5.91 -3.38
C GLY A 112 0.61 -6.52 -2.39
N ALA A 113 0.59 -6.02 -1.16
CA ALA A 113 -0.15 -6.60 -0.03
C ALA A 113 -1.69 -6.41 -0.07
N GLU A 114 -2.18 -5.69 -1.07
CA GLU A 114 -3.57 -5.24 -1.20
C GLU A 114 -4.61 -6.36 -1.26
N SER A 115 -4.27 -7.51 -1.84
CA SER A 115 -5.25 -8.53 -2.21
C SER A 115 -5.56 -9.54 -1.09
N LEU A 116 -4.57 -9.98 -0.32
CA LEU A 116 -4.74 -11.01 0.72
C LEU A 116 -4.18 -10.58 2.08
N ASP A 117 -2.96 -10.04 2.11
CA ASP A 117 -2.26 -9.70 3.35
C ASP A 117 -2.98 -8.64 4.16
N ILE A 118 -3.29 -7.49 3.54
CA ILE A 118 -4.00 -6.39 4.20
C ILE A 118 -5.40 -6.83 4.67
N PRO A 119 -6.22 -7.51 3.84
CA PRO A 119 -7.47 -8.10 4.31
C PRO A 119 -7.31 -9.03 5.53
N TYR A 120 -6.30 -9.91 5.53
CA TYR A 120 -6.02 -10.78 6.67
C TYR A 120 -5.62 -9.96 7.91
N LEU A 121 -4.66 -9.06 7.78
CA LEU A 121 -4.16 -8.20 8.84
C LEU A 121 -5.29 -7.37 9.46
N PHE A 122 -6.13 -6.70 8.65
CA PHE A 122 -7.19 -5.81 9.13
C PHE A 122 -8.40 -6.55 9.71
N LYS A 123 -8.61 -7.80 9.31
CA LYS A 123 -9.67 -8.66 9.85
C LYS A 123 -9.26 -9.38 11.13
N ASN A 124 -8.01 -9.81 11.26
CA ASN A 124 -7.60 -10.74 12.32
C ASN A 124 -6.61 -10.13 13.34
N ILE A 125 -5.79 -9.15 12.94
CA ILE A 125 -4.71 -8.61 13.78
C ILE A 125 -5.02 -7.15 14.18
N PHE A 126 -5.29 -6.28 13.21
CA PHE A 126 -5.62 -4.86 13.42
C PHE A 126 -7.12 -4.63 13.28
N THR A 127 -7.88 -5.11 14.27
CA THR A 127 -9.35 -5.19 14.20
C THR A 127 -10.07 -3.85 14.44
N THR A 128 -9.35 -2.82 14.90
CA THR A 128 -9.90 -1.48 15.17
C THR A 128 -9.28 -0.44 14.24
N HIS A 129 -10.02 0.63 13.95
CA HIS A 129 -9.53 1.77 13.16
C HIS A 129 -8.20 2.34 13.71
N LYS A 130 -8.08 2.44 15.05
CA LYS A 130 -6.86 2.90 15.71
C LYS A 130 -5.67 1.99 15.39
N LEU A 131 -5.83 0.67 15.49
CA LEU A 131 -4.76 -0.27 15.19
C LEU A 131 -4.37 -0.25 13.71
N ARG A 132 -5.34 -0.16 12.79
CA ARG A 132 -5.08 -0.05 11.35
C ARG A 132 -4.27 1.20 11.03
N THR A 133 -4.67 2.33 11.61
CA THR A 133 -3.95 3.60 11.46
C THR A 133 -2.54 3.52 12.03
N SER A 134 -2.36 2.97 13.23
CA SER A 134 -1.03 2.78 13.82
C SER A 134 -0.15 1.82 13.01
N PHE A 135 -0.73 0.77 12.43
CA PHE A 135 0.00 -0.12 11.52
C PHE A 135 0.43 0.60 10.24
N CYS A 136 -0.42 1.46 9.69
CA CYS A 136 -0.11 2.25 8.50
C CYS A 136 0.99 3.30 8.70
N ASN A 137 1.31 3.71 9.93
CA ASN A 137 2.40 4.66 10.17
C ASN A 137 3.75 4.10 9.68
N ASN A 138 4.45 4.78 8.78
CA ASN A 138 5.78 4.34 8.30
C ASN A 138 5.75 2.97 7.55
N LEU A 139 4.64 2.67 6.88
CA LEU A 139 4.45 1.48 6.05
C LEU A 139 4.66 1.79 4.56
N PHE A 140 5.41 0.94 3.87
CA PHE A 140 5.74 1.05 2.47
C PHE A 140 5.31 -0.21 1.73
N ASP A 141 4.44 -0.07 0.73
CA ASP A 141 4.22 -1.12 -0.26
C ASP A 141 5.05 -0.80 -1.51
N THR A 142 6.10 -1.59 -1.72
CA THR A 142 7.07 -1.39 -2.79
C THR A 142 6.48 -1.55 -4.20
N ARG A 143 5.31 -2.20 -4.34
CA ARG A 143 4.62 -2.30 -5.63
C ARG A 143 4.16 -0.93 -6.12
N TYR A 144 3.57 -0.10 -5.26
CA TYR A 144 3.09 1.22 -5.69
C TYR A 144 4.23 2.22 -5.88
N LEU A 145 5.32 2.07 -5.11
CA LEU A 145 6.56 2.81 -5.38
C LEU A 145 7.12 2.44 -6.76
N CYS A 146 7.11 1.15 -7.11
CA CYS A 146 7.50 0.66 -8.43
C CYS A 146 6.63 1.21 -9.55
N GLU A 147 5.30 1.11 -9.43
CA GLU A 147 4.38 1.56 -10.48
C GLU A 147 4.57 3.05 -10.75
N TYR A 148 4.78 3.85 -9.70
CA TYR A 148 5.11 5.26 -9.86
C TYR A 148 6.51 5.48 -10.49
N TYR A 149 7.52 4.74 -10.05
CA TYR A 149 8.87 4.81 -10.63
C TYR A 149 8.91 4.47 -12.12
N HIS A 150 8.19 3.44 -12.55
CA HIS A 150 8.07 3.10 -13.96
C HIS A 150 7.45 4.24 -14.77
N LEU A 151 6.42 4.90 -14.23
CA LEU A 151 5.80 6.06 -14.88
C LEU A 151 6.73 7.27 -14.98
N GLU A 152 7.59 7.51 -13.99
CA GLU A 152 8.58 8.59 -14.05
C GLU A 152 9.69 8.33 -15.08
N ASN A 153 10.04 7.07 -15.30
CA ASN A 153 11.16 6.66 -16.14
C ASN A 153 10.71 6.10 -17.51
N ASN A 154 9.41 6.15 -17.83
CA ASN A 154 8.81 5.57 -19.04
C ASN A 154 9.17 4.08 -19.25
N ILE A 155 9.15 3.31 -18.17
CA ILE A 155 9.41 1.86 -18.18
C ILE A 155 8.06 1.14 -18.34
N ASP A 156 7.90 0.40 -19.44
CA ASP A 156 6.72 -0.44 -19.67
C ASP A 156 6.99 -1.87 -19.20
N ASN A 157 7.01 -2.05 -17.87
CA ASN A 157 7.19 -3.36 -17.26
C ASN A 157 6.29 -3.53 -16.04
N LYS A 158 5.99 -4.79 -15.70
CA LYS A 158 5.19 -5.11 -14.51
C LYS A 158 6.05 -5.02 -13.25
N CYS A 159 5.46 -4.53 -12.17
CA CYS A 159 6.07 -4.49 -10.85
C CYS A 159 6.01 -5.84 -10.14
N LYS A 160 6.58 -6.88 -10.76
CA LYS A 160 6.82 -8.17 -10.11
C LYS A 160 8.11 -8.10 -9.28
N ILE A 161 8.12 -8.73 -8.12
CA ILE A 161 9.24 -8.64 -7.16
C ILE A 161 10.60 -8.97 -7.79
N TYR A 162 10.79 -10.13 -8.43
CA TYR A 162 12.09 -10.48 -9.03
C TYR A 162 12.51 -9.54 -10.16
N SER A 163 11.54 -9.06 -10.95
CA SER A 163 11.80 -8.11 -12.04
C SER A 163 12.34 -6.79 -11.50
N ILE A 164 11.69 -6.21 -10.48
CA ILE A 164 12.16 -4.95 -9.89
C ILE A 164 13.47 -5.13 -9.12
N LEU A 165 13.68 -6.25 -8.44
CA LEU A 165 14.95 -6.52 -7.75
C LEU A 165 16.14 -6.50 -8.72
N ARG A 166 15.96 -7.07 -9.91
CA ARG A 166 16.98 -7.04 -10.96
C ARG A 166 17.16 -5.66 -11.56
N GLU A 167 16.05 -4.98 -11.89
CA GLU A 167 16.05 -3.64 -12.47
C GLU A 167 16.75 -2.62 -11.58
N MET A 168 16.43 -2.63 -10.28
CA MET A 168 17.03 -1.75 -9.27
C MET A 168 18.41 -2.21 -8.78
N LYS A 169 18.97 -3.24 -9.41
CA LYS A 169 20.29 -3.82 -9.11
C LYS A 169 20.44 -4.21 -7.63
N VAL A 170 19.35 -4.68 -7.01
CA VAL A 170 19.39 -5.35 -5.69
C VAL A 170 20.02 -6.72 -5.85
N ILE A 171 19.71 -7.39 -6.97
CA ILE A 171 20.29 -8.67 -7.39
C ILE A 171 20.94 -8.54 -8.79
N ASN A 172 21.81 -9.49 -9.15
CA ASN A 172 22.31 -9.65 -10.52
C ASN A 172 21.67 -10.85 -11.24
N ASP A 173 22.09 -11.15 -12.48
CA ASP A 173 21.56 -12.29 -13.23
C ASP A 173 21.84 -13.62 -12.55
N THR A 174 22.99 -13.76 -11.89
CA THR A 174 23.34 -14.97 -11.13
C THR A 174 22.33 -15.23 -10.02
N GLN A 175 22.01 -14.20 -9.23
CA GLN A 175 21.01 -14.34 -8.16
C GLN A 175 19.60 -14.48 -8.71
N LEU A 176 19.25 -13.78 -9.80
CA LEU A 176 17.95 -13.96 -10.45
C LEU A 176 17.77 -15.40 -10.92
N ASN A 177 18.78 -16.00 -11.56
CA ASN A 177 18.73 -17.39 -12.01
C ASN A 177 18.63 -18.37 -10.84
N MET A 178 19.25 -18.07 -9.69
CA MET A 178 19.09 -18.87 -8.47
C MET A 178 17.64 -18.82 -7.95
N LEU A 179 17.01 -17.64 -7.95
CA LEU A 179 15.61 -17.50 -7.52
C LEU A 179 14.66 -18.26 -8.47
N ILE A 180 14.83 -18.08 -9.78
CA ILE A 180 14.04 -18.79 -10.80
C ILE A 180 14.20 -20.30 -10.66
N LYS A 181 15.44 -20.78 -10.48
CA LYS A 181 15.70 -22.21 -10.29
C LYS A 181 15.02 -22.76 -9.02
N ASN A 182 15.03 -22.01 -7.92
CA ASN A 182 14.32 -22.40 -6.70
C ASN A 182 12.81 -22.51 -6.94
N ASP A 183 12.20 -21.53 -7.62
CA ASP A 183 10.78 -21.53 -7.98
C ASP A 183 10.43 -22.73 -8.89
N GLU A 184 11.27 -23.03 -9.89
CA GLU A 184 11.09 -24.16 -10.81
C GLU A 184 11.16 -25.51 -10.08
N GLU A 185 12.15 -25.69 -9.21
CA GLU A 185 12.32 -26.93 -8.43
C GLU A 185 11.26 -27.10 -7.34
N MET A 186 10.77 -26.01 -6.77
CA MET A 186 9.64 -26.00 -5.82
C MET A 186 8.34 -26.43 -6.52
N GLY A 187 8.16 -26.02 -7.78
CA GLY A 187 6.92 -26.18 -8.51
C GLY A 187 5.91 -25.06 -8.21
N PRO A 188 4.71 -25.09 -8.83
CA PRO A 188 3.78 -23.98 -8.73
C PRO A 188 3.23 -23.80 -7.31
N ILE A 189 3.46 -22.63 -6.71
CA ILE A 189 3.07 -22.31 -5.32
C ILE A 189 1.59 -22.57 -5.03
N TYR A 190 0.70 -22.34 -6.00
CA TYR A 190 -0.75 -22.56 -5.83
C TYR A 190 -1.15 -24.04 -5.71
N LEU A 191 -0.24 -24.98 -5.98
CA LEU A 191 -0.42 -26.43 -5.79
C LEU A 191 0.19 -26.92 -4.47
N ILE A 192 0.94 -26.08 -3.77
CA ILE A 192 1.65 -26.45 -2.54
C ILE A 192 0.77 -26.10 -1.35
N ASP A 193 0.57 -27.07 -0.45
CA ASP A 193 -0.08 -26.85 0.83
C ASP A 193 1.01 -26.60 1.89
N ILE A 194 1.13 -25.36 2.34
CA ILE A 194 2.18 -24.95 3.27
C ILE A 194 1.78 -25.31 4.70
N ASP A 195 2.65 -26.05 5.37
CA ASP A 195 2.54 -26.42 6.79
C ASP A 195 3.84 -26.08 7.51
N VAL A 196 3.79 -25.14 8.45
CA VAL A 196 4.96 -24.64 9.18
C VAL A 196 5.72 -25.75 9.88
N ASN A 197 5.01 -26.77 10.38
CA ASN A 197 5.63 -27.89 11.09
C ASN A 197 6.49 -28.77 10.18
N LYS A 198 6.31 -28.67 8.86
CA LYS A 198 7.05 -29.44 7.85
C LYS A 198 8.07 -28.61 7.08
N LEU A 199 8.13 -27.29 7.29
CA LEU A 199 9.06 -26.41 6.56
C LEU A 199 10.54 -26.69 6.87
N ASN A 200 10.83 -27.28 8.03
CA ASN A 200 12.18 -27.72 8.40
C ASN A 200 12.60 -29.05 7.74
N GLU A 201 11.67 -29.79 7.12
CA GLU A 201 11.98 -31.05 6.47
C GLU A 201 12.81 -30.84 5.19
N PRO A 202 13.75 -31.75 4.85
CA PRO A 202 14.55 -31.62 3.63
C PRO A 202 13.73 -31.51 2.33
N SER A 203 12.56 -32.15 2.30
CA SER A 203 11.58 -32.09 1.20
C SER A 203 11.01 -30.69 0.96
N SER A 204 10.94 -29.86 2.01
CA SER A 204 10.33 -28.52 1.98
C SER A 204 11.37 -27.41 1.80
N LYS A 205 12.64 -27.74 1.55
CA LYS A 205 13.74 -26.77 1.52
C LYS A 205 13.51 -25.63 0.53
N ASN A 206 13.05 -25.95 -0.69
CA ASN A 206 12.84 -24.95 -1.73
C ASN A 206 11.62 -24.06 -1.43
N THR A 207 10.57 -24.61 -0.81
CA THR A 207 9.43 -23.85 -0.29
C THR A 207 9.85 -22.91 0.85
N MET A 208 10.66 -23.39 1.80
CA MET A 208 11.19 -22.55 2.87
C MET A 208 12.05 -21.41 2.30
N LEU A 209 12.94 -21.70 1.34
CA LEU A 209 13.77 -20.69 0.69
C LEU A 209 12.94 -19.66 -0.09
N TYR A 210 11.92 -20.12 -0.82
CA TYR A 210 10.96 -19.26 -1.49
C TYR A 210 10.37 -18.23 -0.51
N CYS A 211 9.76 -18.72 0.57
CA CYS A 211 9.15 -17.88 1.60
C CYS A 211 10.16 -16.88 2.24
N VAL A 212 11.41 -17.31 2.43
CA VAL A 212 12.48 -16.41 2.93
C VAL A 212 12.78 -15.30 1.93
N PHE A 213 12.83 -15.61 0.64
CA PHE A 213 13.20 -14.65 -0.41
C PHE A 213 12.18 -13.53 -0.56
N ASP A 214 10.90 -13.78 -0.29
CA ASP A 214 9.85 -12.75 -0.34
C ASP A 214 10.08 -11.60 0.65
N VAL A 215 10.75 -11.86 1.78
CA VAL A 215 11.07 -10.83 2.79
C VAL A 215 12.55 -10.45 2.87
N LEU A 216 13.45 -11.26 2.30
CA LEU A 216 14.89 -11.04 2.36
C LEU A 216 15.31 -9.74 1.66
N TYR A 217 14.73 -9.47 0.49
CA TYR A 217 15.20 -8.40 -0.38
C TYR A 217 14.51 -7.05 -0.17
N LEU A 218 13.35 -7.03 0.50
CA LEU A 218 12.47 -5.87 0.58
C LEU A 218 13.12 -4.63 1.21
N ALA A 219 13.94 -4.81 2.27
CA ALA A 219 14.64 -3.70 2.90
C ALA A 219 15.59 -3.01 1.91
N ARG A 220 16.38 -3.79 1.17
CA ARG A 220 17.32 -3.26 0.19
C ARG A 220 16.61 -2.69 -1.03
N LEU A 221 15.48 -3.28 -1.44
CA LEU A 221 14.64 -2.75 -2.49
C LEU A 221 14.11 -1.36 -2.12
N LEU A 222 13.58 -1.19 -0.89
CA LEU A 222 13.10 0.11 -0.43
C LEU A 222 14.18 1.20 -0.51
N GLU A 223 15.42 0.87 -0.14
CA GLU A 223 16.55 1.79 -0.20
C GLU A 223 16.94 2.24 -1.63
N LYS A 224 16.49 1.52 -2.67
CA LYS A 224 16.76 1.88 -4.07
C LYS A 224 15.81 2.91 -4.64
N PHE A 225 14.65 3.11 -4.03
CA PHE A 225 13.73 4.15 -4.49
C PHE A 225 14.30 5.55 -4.22
N PRO A 226 13.98 6.56 -5.06
CA PRO A 226 14.46 7.92 -4.86
C PRO A 226 14.09 8.48 -3.48
N ASN A 227 15.06 9.13 -2.82
CA ASN A 227 14.83 9.81 -1.55
C ASN A 227 14.15 11.18 -1.77
N LYS A 228 12.90 11.16 -2.23
CA LYS A 228 12.03 12.33 -2.44
C LYS A 228 10.72 12.14 -1.69
N ASP A 229 10.12 13.25 -1.25
CA ASP A 229 8.86 13.24 -0.48
C ASP A 229 7.74 12.44 -1.15
N THR A 230 7.69 12.39 -2.48
CA THR A 230 6.74 11.56 -3.22
C THR A 230 6.85 10.07 -2.87
N TYR A 231 8.07 9.53 -2.83
CA TYR A 231 8.36 8.12 -2.53
C TYR A 231 8.38 7.84 -1.03
N THR A 232 8.93 8.77 -0.24
CA THR A 232 9.14 8.54 1.19
C THR A 232 7.92 8.87 2.03
N LYS A 233 6.95 9.61 1.48
CA LYS A 233 5.78 10.11 2.23
C LYS A 233 4.47 10.01 1.46
N LEU A 234 4.33 10.70 0.31
CA LEU A 234 3.04 10.81 -0.37
C LEU A 234 2.46 9.46 -0.82
N ILE A 235 3.23 8.65 -1.55
CA ILE A 235 2.78 7.32 -1.99
C ILE A 235 2.48 6.41 -0.79
N PRO A 236 3.37 6.25 0.21
CA PRO A 236 3.07 5.51 1.44
C PRO A 236 1.77 5.93 2.14
N GLU A 237 1.59 7.24 2.33
CA GLU A 237 0.42 7.84 2.98
C GLU A 237 -0.87 7.55 2.19
N LEU A 238 -0.83 7.71 0.86
CA LEU A 238 -1.95 7.43 -0.04
C LEU A 238 -2.29 5.94 -0.09
N THR A 239 -1.29 5.06 -0.15
CA THR A 239 -1.47 3.61 -0.06
C THR A 239 -2.17 3.22 1.23
N CYS A 240 -1.70 3.75 2.36
CA CYS A 240 -2.29 3.48 3.66
C CYS A 240 -3.73 3.96 3.78
N PHE A 241 -4.01 5.18 3.29
CA PHE A 241 -5.37 5.68 3.22
C PHE A 241 -6.27 4.74 2.42
N ASN A 242 -5.82 4.31 1.23
CA ASN A 242 -6.60 3.40 0.38
C ASN A 242 -6.82 2.02 1.01
N TYR A 243 -5.86 1.49 1.79
CA TYR A 243 -6.09 0.25 2.54
C TYR A 243 -7.21 0.40 3.56
N ILE A 244 -7.18 1.47 4.36
CA ILE A 244 -8.18 1.74 5.39
C ILE A 244 -9.53 2.00 4.73
N ASP A 245 -9.57 2.84 3.70
CA ASP A 245 -10.80 3.19 2.98
C ASP A 245 -11.45 2.00 2.29
N LYS A 246 -10.67 1.12 1.66
CA LYS A 246 -11.22 -0.10 1.05
C LYS A 246 -11.84 -1.05 2.09
N TYR A 247 -11.32 -1.06 3.31
CA TYR A 247 -11.81 -1.93 4.38
C TYR A 247 -13.00 -1.33 5.14
N GLU A 248 -12.94 -0.03 5.44
CA GLU A 248 -13.91 0.66 6.31
C GLU A 248 -14.93 1.52 5.55
N ASN A 249 -14.74 1.73 4.24
CA ASN A 249 -15.61 2.53 3.38
C ASN A 249 -15.79 3.99 3.87
N ILE A 250 -14.73 4.59 4.41
CA ILE A 250 -14.79 5.93 5.03
C ILE A 250 -14.91 7.07 4.01
N PHE A 251 -14.52 6.85 2.75
CA PHE A 251 -14.54 7.84 1.68
C PHE A 251 -15.06 7.28 0.36
N THR A 252 -14.41 6.26 -0.23
CA THR A 252 -14.65 5.91 -1.64
C THR A 252 -16.11 5.56 -1.89
N VAL A 253 -16.77 4.78 -1.04
CA VAL A 253 -18.18 4.41 -1.19
C VAL A 253 -19.11 5.63 -1.06
N PRO A 254 -19.19 6.34 0.09
CA PRO A 254 -20.15 7.42 0.26
C PRO A 254 -19.94 8.58 -0.73
N PHE A 255 -18.70 8.89 -1.08
CA PHE A 255 -18.41 9.94 -2.05
C PHE A 255 -18.72 9.48 -3.48
N SER A 256 -18.40 8.23 -3.86
CA SER A 256 -18.71 7.71 -5.21
C SER A 256 -20.22 7.67 -5.46
N GLU A 257 -21.01 7.28 -4.46
CA GLU A 257 -22.47 7.28 -4.56
C GLU A 257 -23.02 8.69 -4.79
N LEU A 258 -22.54 9.67 -4.01
CA LEU A 258 -22.97 11.06 -4.14
C LEU A 258 -22.58 11.65 -5.50
N VAL A 259 -21.31 11.59 -5.88
CA VAL A 259 -20.85 12.17 -7.16
C VAL A 259 -21.41 11.39 -8.35
N GLY A 260 -21.58 10.07 -8.19
CA GLY A 260 -22.19 9.19 -9.18
C GLY A 260 -23.62 9.58 -9.51
N GLY A 261 -24.43 9.81 -8.46
CA GLY A 261 -25.84 10.18 -8.58
C GLY A 261 -26.10 11.51 -9.28
N VAL A 262 -25.13 12.42 -9.29
CA VAL A 262 -25.28 13.76 -9.87
C VAL A 262 -24.56 13.95 -11.21
N ASN A 263 -23.87 12.94 -11.74
CA ASN A 263 -23.08 13.06 -12.98
C ASN A 263 -23.88 13.62 -14.17
N ASN A 264 -25.16 13.23 -14.28
CA ASN A 264 -26.04 13.62 -15.39
C ASN A 264 -26.80 14.93 -15.14
N PHE A 265 -26.64 15.54 -13.96
CA PHE A 265 -27.21 16.87 -13.71
C PHE A 265 -26.48 17.90 -14.57
N TYR A 266 -27.17 18.99 -14.89
CA TYR A 266 -26.67 19.90 -15.91
C TYR A 266 -26.93 21.38 -15.59
N LEU A 267 -26.12 22.23 -16.19
CA LEU A 267 -26.32 23.67 -16.24
C LEU A 267 -27.04 24.01 -17.53
N LYS A 268 -27.89 25.04 -17.49
CA LYS A 268 -28.46 25.65 -18.69
C LYS A 268 -27.62 26.87 -19.06
N LEU A 269 -27.04 26.87 -20.25
CA LEU A 269 -26.23 27.97 -20.76
C LEU A 269 -27.13 29.02 -21.43
N ASN A 270 -26.63 30.25 -21.53
CA ASN A 270 -27.39 31.38 -22.09
C ASN A 270 -27.81 31.18 -23.55
N ASN A 271 -27.07 30.37 -24.30
CA ASN A 271 -27.38 29.99 -25.69
C ASN A 271 -28.42 28.85 -25.81
N GLY A 272 -29.00 28.42 -24.69
CA GLY A 272 -29.99 27.33 -24.64
C GLY A 272 -29.41 25.92 -24.67
N SER A 273 -28.08 25.75 -24.79
CA SER A 273 -27.45 24.44 -24.65
C SER A 273 -27.26 24.07 -23.19
N HIS A 274 -27.00 22.79 -22.94
CA HIS A 274 -26.76 22.27 -21.59
C HIS A 274 -25.38 21.62 -21.51
N ILE A 275 -24.73 21.74 -20.36
CA ILE A 275 -23.48 21.04 -20.05
C ILE A 275 -23.67 20.21 -18.78
N LYS A 276 -23.35 18.91 -18.83
CA LYS A 276 -23.50 18.04 -17.67
C LYS A 276 -22.32 18.20 -16.72
N LEU A 277 -22.53 17.88 -15.45
CA LEU A 277 -21.45 17.87 -14.46
C LEU A 277 -20.31 16.93 -14.86
N ILE A 278 -20.60 15.77 -15.46
CA ILE A 278 -19.55 14.86 -15.92
C ILE A 278 -18.67 15.47 -17.02
N ASP A 279 -19.26 16.21 -17.96
CA ASP A 279 -18.54 16.88 -19.03
C ASP A 279 -17.61 17.97 -18.45
N ILE A 280 -18.11 18.70 -17.44
CA ILE A 280 -17.32 19.68 -16.69
C ILE A 280 -16.13 19.02 -16.00
N TYR A 281 -16.34 17.86 -15.36
CA TYR A 281 -15.25 17.10 -14.77
C TYR A 281 -14.19 16.75 -15.81
N GLU A 282 -14.58 16.25 -16.98
CA GLU A 282 -13.64 15.88 -18.04
C GLU A 282 -12.84 17.07 -18.57
N MET A 283 -13.44 18.26 -18.64
CA MET A 283 -12.75 19.49 -19.01
C MET A 283 -11.63 19.84 -18.02
N TYR A 284 -11.91 19.81 -16.71
CA TYR A 284 -10.92 20.19 -15.69
C TYR A 284 -9.94 19.07 -15.36
N TYR A 285 -10.32 17.80 -15.60
CA TYR A 285 -9.49 16.63 -15.31
C TYR A 285 -8.12 16.68 -15.99
N ASN A 286 -8.06 17.20 -17.23
CA ASN A 286 -6.81 17.30 -18.00
C ASN A 286 -6.01 18.58 -17.74
N VAL A 287 -6.61 19.56 -17.05
CA VAL A 287 -6.00 20.89 -16.85
C VAL A 287 -5.31 20.98 -15.50
N VAL A 288 -5.76 20.20 -14.50
CA VAL A 288 -5.17 20.24 -13.18
C VAL A 288 -4.10 19.18 -13.05
N ASP A 289 -2.86 19.58 -13.30
CA ASP A 289 -1.67 18.82 -12.93
C ASP A 289 -0.59 19.80 -12.46
N ASP A 290 0.30 19.36 -11.59
CA ASP A 290 1.46 20.16 -11.22
C ASP A 290 2.55 20.08 -12.29
N LYS A 291 3.58 20.95 -12.19
CA LYS A 291 4.71 20.97 -13.14
C LYS A 291 5.39 19.61 -13.26
N ASP A 292 5.46 18.87 -12.16
CA ASP A 292 6.11 17.56 -12.06
C ASP A 292 5.20 16.39 -12.49
N LYS A 293 3.95 16.69 -12.86
CA LYS A 293 2.95 15.72 -13.31
C LYS A 293 2.66 14.60 -12.32
N ILE A 294 2.77 14.90 -11.02
CA ILE A 294 2.57 13.95 -9.92
C ILE A 294 1.14 13.40 -9.96
N LEU A 295 0.14 14.28 -10.11
CA LEU A 295 -1.26 13.85 -10.11
C LEU A 295 -1.56 12.95 -11.31
N SER A 296 -1.13 13.31 -12.52
CA SER A 296 -1.38 12.44 -13.69
C SER A 296 -0.68 11.08 -13.58
N LYS A 297 0.53 11.02 -13.00
CA LYS A 297 1.19 9.73 -12.71
C LYS A 297 0.41 8.91 -11.68
N LEU A 298 0.00 9.50 -10.56
CA LEU A 298 -0.81 8.80 -9.54
C LEU A 298 -2.15 8.31 -10.12
N MET A 299 -2.77 9.06 -11.02
CA MET A 299 -4.02 8.66 -11.69
C MET A 299 -3.86 7.50 -12.68
N LYS A 300 -2.64 7.23 -13.17
CA LYS A 300 -2.34 6.05 -13.99
C LYS A 300 -2.18 4.78 -13.15
N ILE A 301 -1.94 4.91 -11.84
CA ILE A 301 -1.92 3.79 -10.91
C ILE A 301 -3.36 3.40 -10.59
N ASN A 302 -3.80 2.23 -11.11
CA ASN A 302 -5.18 1.75 -10.99
C ASN A 302 -5.69 1.74 -9.55
N TYR A 303 -4.81 1.42 -8.60
CA TYR A 303 -5.15 1.37 -7.18
C TYR A 303 -5.57 2.73 -6.62
N PHE A 304 -4.96 3.83 -7.08
CA PHE A 304 -5.26 5.20 -6.61
C PHE A 304 -6.35 5.89 -7.43
N LYS A 305 -6.49 5.51 -8.71
CA LYS A 305 -7.35 6.16 -9.70
C LYS A 305 -8.77 6.43 -9.23
N LYS A 306 -9.44 5.41 -8.65
CA LYS A 306 -10.85 5.55 -8.23
C LYS A 306 -10.99 6.58 -7.11
N PHE A 307 -10.14 6.51 -6.10
CA PHE A 307 -10.13 7.40 -4.95
C PHE A 307 -9.89 8.85 -5.39
N ILE A 308 -8.78 9.10 -6.09
CA ILE A 308 -8.39 10.45 -6.52
C ILE A 308 -9.44 11.03 -7.50
N GLY A 309 -9.92 10.24 -8.48
CA GLY A 309 -10.95 10.69 -9.41
C GLY A 309 -12.26 11.07 -8.70
N THR A 310 -12.67 10.31 -7.69
CA THR A 310 -13.83 10.62 -6.85
C THR A 310 -13.63 11.93 -6.08
N PHE A 311 -12.43 12.13 -5.52
CA PHE A 311 -12.08 13.38 -4.84
C PHE A 311 -12.14 14.60 -5.77
N ILE A 312 -11.55 14.50 -6.97
CA ILE A 312 -11.57 15.59 -7.96
C ILE A 312 -13.01 15.92 -8.37
N LYS A 313 -13.83 14.91 -8.71
CA LYS A 313 -15.26 15.10 -9.00
C LYS A 313 -15.97 15.82 -7.86
N PHE A 314 -15.73 15.39 -6.63
CA PHE A 314 -16.36 16.00 -5.46
C PHE A 314 -16.02 17.49 -5.34
N VAL A 315 -14.74 17.87 -5.50
CA VAL A 315 -14.30 19.26 -5.45
C VAL A 315 -14.91 20.10 -6.56
N ILE A 316 -14.90 19.60 -7.80
CA ILE A 316 -15.46 20.30 -8.96
C ILE A 316 -16.96 20.50 -8.77
N TYR A 317 -17.72 19.43 -8.55
CA TYR A 317 -19.18 19.48 -8.46
C TYR A 317 -19.63 20.39 -7.34
N LYS A 318 -18.98 20.30 -6.17
CA LYS A 318 -19.26 21.20 -5.05
C LYS A 318 -18.99 22.67 -5.39
N THR A 319 -17.92 22.95 -6.12
CA THR A 319 -17.58 24.32 -6.54
C THR A 319 -18.61 24.87 -7.52
N ILE A 320 -19.06 24.04 -8.46
CA ILE A 320 -20.10 24.38 -9.44
C ILE A 320 -21.46 24.60 -8.76
N LEU A 321 -21.87 23.69 -7.86
CA LEU A 321 -23.12 23.79 -7.08
C LEU A 321 -23.20 25.05 -6.20
N LYS A 322 -22.07 25.63 -5.79
CA LYS A 322 -22.04 26.88 -5.01
C LYS A 322 -22.27 28.13 -5.88
N LYS A 323 -22.00 28.04 -7.18
CA LYS A 323 -22.01 29.18 -8.10
C LYS A 323 -23.22 29.19 -9.02
N TYR A 324 -23.71 28.02 -9.43
CA TYR A 324 -24.68 27.90 -10.50
C TYR A 324 -25.94 27.14 -10.06
N ILE A 325 -27.04 27.43 -10.75
CA ILE A 325 -28.29 26.67 -10.64
C ILE A 325 -28.14 25.37 -11.43
N ILE A 326 -28.18 24.24 -10.73
CA ILE A 326 -28.02 22.92 -11.33
C ILE A 326 -29.37 22.23 -11.44
N TRP A 327 -29.66 21.68 -12.61
CA TRP A 327 -30.91 21.02 -12.94
C TRP A 327 -30.73 19.50 -12.92
N GLU A 328 -31.64 18.81 -12.25
CA GLU A 328 -31.71 17.34 -12.24
C GLU A 328 -32.41 16.84 -13.49
N ASN A 329 -33.42 17.59 -13.92
CA ASN A 329 -34.21 17.38 -15.12
C ASN A 329 -34.82 18.71 -15.56
N ASN A 330 -35.62 18.71 -16.62
CA ASN A 330 -36.20 19.94 -17.18
C ASN A 330 -37.10 20.72 -16.20
N LYS A 331 -37.61 20.07 -15.15
CA LYS A 331 -38.57 20.62 -14.17
C LYS A 331 -37.94 20.92 -12.81
N ASN A 332 -36.93 20.15 -12.39
CA ASN A 332 -36.40 20.19 -11.03
C ASN A 332 -34.99 20.78 -10.96
N VAL A 333 -34.82 21.75 -10.06
CA VAL A 333 -33.51 22.27 -9.62
C VAL A 333 -33.05 21.47 -8.40
N THR A 334 -31.76 21.13 -8.36
CA THR A 334 -31.20 20.33 -7.27
C THR A 334 -30.92 21.15 -6.01
N ASN A 335 -31.00 20.51 -4.84
CA ASN A 335 -30.56 21.05 -3.55
C ASN A 335 -29.42 20.23 -2.91
N ILE A 336 -28.73 19.42 -3.72
CA ILE A 336 -27.77 18.41 -3.24
C ILE A 336 -26.51 19.01 -2.56
N LEU A 337 -26.33 20.33 -2.59
CA LEU A 337 -25.20 21.02 -1.96
C LEU A 337 -25.14 20.74 -0.44
N LYS A 338 -26.29 20.52 0.22
CA LYS A 338 -26.33 20.17 1.65
C LYS A 338 -25.65 18.83 1.93
N GLU A 339 -25.87 17.84 1.08
CA GLU A 339 -25.29 16.51 1.14
C GLU A 339 -23.79 16.55 0.90
N PHE A 340 -23.32 17.36 -0.07
CA PHE A 340 -21.90 17.62 -0.28
C PHE A 340 -21.25 18.30 0.93
N ASN A 341 -21.94 19.21 1.61
CA ASN A 341 -21.42 19.82 2.84
C ASN A 341 -21.35 18.81 3.98
N ARG A 342 -22.37 17.96 4.14
CA ARG A 342 -22.40 16.91 5.15
C ARG A 342 -21.25 15.92 4.98
N LEU A 343 -21.01 15.42 3.77
CA LEU A 343 -19.90 14.50 3.50
C LEU A 343 -18.54 15.16 3.70
N GLU A 344 -18.36 16.43 3.31
CA GLU A 344 -17.10 17.13 3.59
C GLU A 344 -16.83 17.24 5.10
N ILE A 345 -17.84 17.55 5.90
CA ILE A 345 -17.70 17.61 7.36
C ILE A 345 -17.33 16.23 7.92
N GLN A 346 -17.95 15.16 7.43
CA GLN A 346 -17.61 13.79 7.84
C GLN A 346 -16.16 13.45 7.48
N PHE A 347 -15.73 13.76 6.26
CA PHE A 347 -14.36 13.51 5.81
C PHE A 347 -13.32 14.34 6.58
N SER A 348 -13.64 15.59 6.94
CA SER A 348 -12.74 16.44 7.73
C SER A 348 -12.46 15.93 9.15
N LYS A 349 -13.28 14.99 9.65
CA LYS A 349 -13.04 14.32 10.94
C LYS A 349 -12.03 13.18 10.83
N ILE A 350 -11.68 12.77 9.60
CA ILE A 350 -10.64 11.78 9.35
C ILE A 350 -9.31 12.53 9.37
N ASN A 351 -8.44 12.18 10.30
CA ASN A 351 -7.10 12.75 10.38
C ASN A 351 -6.25 12.19 9.23
N LEU A 352 -6.14 12.98 8.16
CA LEU A 352 -5.21 12.69 7.08
C LEU A 352 -3.78 12.98 7.55
N SER A 353 -2.82 12.25 6.99
CA SER A 353 -1.41 12.55 7.16
C SER A 353 -1.04 13.86 6.48
N LYS A 354 0.00 14.53 6.99
CA LYS A 354 0.35 15.90 6.60
C LYS A 354 0.59 16.08 5.10
N HIS A 355 1.34 15.19 4.44
CA HIS A 355 1.70 15.36 3.02
C HIS A 355 0.50 15.07 2.14
N PHE A 356 -0.31 14.08 2.53
CA PHE A 356 -1.57 13.75 1.90
C PHE A 356 -2.58 14.90 1.97
N GLU A 357 -2.73 15.53 3.14
CA GLU A 357 -3.57 16.71 3.31
C GLU A 357 -3.06 17.89 2.48
N GLN A 358 -1.74 18.13 2.49
CA GLN A 358 -1.12 19.20 1.72
C GLN A 358 -1.33 19.01 0.21
N PHE A 359 -1.12 17.80 -0.30
CA PHE A 359 -1.35 17.44 -1.71
C PHE A 359 -2.78 17.79 -2.12
N PHE A 360 -3.77 17.38 -1.32
CA PHE A 360 -5.17 17.65 -1.63
C PHE A 360 -5.60 19.10 -1.43
N LYS A 361 -4.97 19.82 -0.50
CA LYS A 361 -5.18 21.26 -0.34
C LYS A 361 -4.70 22.01 -1.58
N VAL A 362 -3.51 21.69 -2.09
CA VAL A 362 -2.98 22.29 -3.33
C VAL A 362 -3.87 21.94 -4.52
N LEU A 363 -4.23 20.67 -4.69
CA LEU A 363 -5.14 20.22 -5.74
C LEU A 363 -6.48 20.98 -5.71
N ARG A 364 -7.06 21.12 -4.52
CA ARG A 364 -8.32 21.85 -4.33
C ARG A 364 -8.19 23.34 -4.66
N SER A 365 -7.09 24.00 -4.29
CA SER A 365 -6.85 25.40 -4.63
C SER A 365 -6.72 25.58 -6.14
N ASN A 366 -5.87 24.78 -6.78
CA ASN A 366 -5.67 24.83 -8.23
C ASN A 366 -6.98 24.61 -8.99
N LEU A 367 -7.76 23.59 -8.61
CA LEU A 367 -9.09 23.33 -9.22
C LEU A 367 -10.01 24.55 -9.09
N LYS A 368 -10.06 25.19 -7.93
CA LYS A 368 -10.93 26.35 -7.72
C LYS A 368 -10.48 27.56 -8.52
N GLU A 369 -9.18 27.84 -8.56
CA GLU A 369 -8.60 28.93 -9.35
C GLU A 369 -8.87 28.70 -10.84
N THR A 370 -8.58 27.52 -11.36
CA THR A 370 -8.87 27.17 -12.76
C THR A 370 -10.36 27.28 -13.09
N ILE A 371 -11.28 26.91 -12.19
CA ILE A 371 -12.73 27.10 -12.38
C ILE A 371 -13.15 28.58 -12.29
N LEU A 372 -12.41 29.42 -11.56
CA LEU A 372 -12.67 30.85 -11.43
C LEU A 372 -12.18 31.66 -12.64
N GLU A 373 -11.02 31.29 -13.19
CA GLU A 373 -10.42 31.95 -14.35
C GLU A 373 -11.16 31.60 -15.65
N ASN A 374 -11.63 30.35 -15.76
CA ASN A 374 -12.37 29.85 -16.90
C ASN A 374 -13.88 30.16 -16.76
N ASN A 375 -14.28 31.41 -17.01
CA ASN A 375 -15.68 31.84 -17.10
C ASN A 375 -16.40 31.31 -18.36
N TYR A 376 -16.22 30.02 -18.72
CA TYR A 376 -16.81 29.42 -19.92
C TYR A 376 -18.27 28.95 -19.73
N MET A 377 -18.94 29.34 -18.65
CA MET A 377 -20.32 28.93 -18.34
C MET A 377 -21.27 30.11 -18.20
#